data_AF-A0A2V6K569-F1
#
_entry.id   AF-A0A2V6K569-F1
#
_cell.length_a   1.000
_cell.length_b   1.000
_cell.length_c   1.000
_cell.angle_alpha   90.00
_cell.angle_beta   90.00
_cell.angle_gamma   90.00
#
_symmetry.space_group_name_H-M   'P 1'
#
loop_
_entity.id
_entity.type
_entity.pdbx_description
1 polymer ?
#
loop_
_entity_poly.entity_id
_entity_poly.type
_entity_poly.pdbx_seq_one_letter_code
_entity_poly.pdbx_strand_id
1 'polypeptide(L)'
;SFAGDSNYSSSNATNSLTVGYGTCSGQNGHVILPPINADGTSVFKQGSTVPVKFTVCDASGNPISLASAVFASGNGSVTLITTVRGTVDNINETTYNDIPDSAFRWSTNQWIFNMATSNLVKGSTYQFRIALKDGSFIYFTIGMK
;
A
#
# COMPACT_ATOMS: atom_id res chain seq x y z
N SER A 1 17.33 0.03 -21.01
CA SER A 1 17.41 -1.39 -20.63
C SER A 1 18.46 -1.51 -19.55
N PHE A 2 18.08 -1.92 -18.34
CA PHE A 2 19.06 -2.30 -17.33
C PHE A 2 19.46 -3.75 -17.60
N ALA A 3 20.75 -4.00 -17.81
CA ALA A 3 21.29 -5.35 -17.73
C ALA A 3 21.46 -5.69 -16.24
N GLY A 4 20.35 -5.95 -15.55
CA GLY A 4 20.35 -6.45 -14.18
C GLY A 4 20.45 -7.97 -14.18
N ASP A 5 21.12 -8.53 -13.19
CA ASP A 5 21.09 -9.97 -12.93
C ASP A 5 19.66 -10.42 -12.54
N SER A 6 19.46 -11.73 -12.39
CA SER A 6 18.16 -12.33 -12.04
C SER A 6 17.56 -11.83 -10.72
N ASN A 7 18.29 -11.02 -9.95
CA ASN A 7 17.90 -10.49 -8.64
C ASN A 7 17.83 -8.95 -8.60
N TYR A 8 17.97 -8.25 -9.74
CA TYR A 8 17.93 -6.79 -9.82
C TYR A 8 18.97 -6.10 -8.91
N SER A 9 20.10 -6.76 -8.61
CA SER A 9 21.17 -6.21 -7.78
C SER A 9 21.95 -5.13 -8.55
N SER A 10 22.08 -3.92 -7.99
CA SER A 10 22.93 -2.89 -8.60
C SER A 10 24.41 -3.23 -8.39
N SER A 11 25.18 -3.34 -9.48
CA SER A 11 26.56 -3.85 -9.42
C SER A 11 27.61 -2.81 -9.01
N ASN A 12 27.23 -1.58 -8.62
CA ASN A 12 28.02 -0.54 -7.96
C ASN A 12 27.28 0.81 -8.14
N ALA A 13 27.38 1.69 -7.14
CA ALA A 13 26.76 3.02 -7.02
C ALA A 13 25.29 3.03 -6.60
N THR A 14 24.95 3.99 -5.73
CA THR A 14 23.61 4.41 -5.30
C THR A 14 22.76 4.78 -6.52
N ASN A 15 22.18 3.77 -7.16
CA ASN A 15 21.22 3.90 -8.24
C ASN A 15 19.85 3.53 -7.68
N SER A 16 18.90 4.46 -7.72
CA SER A 16 17.52 4.19 -7.34
C SER A 16 16.87 3.30 -8.40
N LEU A 17 16.41 2.12 -7.97
CA LEU A 17 15.55 1.26 -8.77
C LEU A 17 14.15 1.87 -8.78
N THR A 18 13.79 2.58 -9.85
CA THR A 18 12.42 3.04 -10.04
C THR A 18 11.57 1.88 -10.54
N VAL A 19 10.86 1.21 -9.62
CA VAL A 19 9.80 0.27 -9.99
C VAL A 19 8.64 1.09 -10.56
N GLY A 20 8.54 1.13 -11.88
CA GLY A 20 7.43 1.77 -12.58
C GLY A 20 6.22 0.85 -12.59
N TYR A 21 5.17 1.23 -11.87
CA TYR A 21 3.87 0.56 -11.92
C TYR A 21 3.00 1.24 -12.98
N GLY A 22 2.12 0.49 -13.64
CA GLY A 22 1.30 0.98 -14.75
C GLY A 22 0.57 2.27 -14.40
N THR A 23 0.76 3.32 -15.19
CA THR A 23 0.13 4.62 -14.93
C THR A 23 -1.35 4.55 -15.28
N CYS A 24 -2.21 4.71 -14.27
CA CYS A 24 -3.55 5.23 -14.50
C CYS A 24 -3.42 6.62 -15.14
N SER A 25 -4.37 7.06 -15.95
CA SER A 25 -4.31 8.35 -16.67
C SER A 25 -4.07 9.57 -15.73
N GLY A 26 -2.82 9.83 -15.35
CA GLY A 26 -2.37 10.84 -14.38
C GLY A 26 -2.07 10.35 -12.94
N GLN A 27 -2.25 9.07 -12.58
CA GLN A 27 -1.92 8.53 -11.24
C GLN A 27 -1.11 7.24 -11.33
N ASN A 28 -0.29 6.95 -10.32
CA ASN A 28 0.39 5.66 -10.23
C ASN A 28 -0.65 4.58 -9.94
N GLY A 29 -0.97 3.74 -10.93
CA GLY A 29 -1.75 2.52 -10.71
C GLY A 29 -0.88 1.48 -10.02
N HIS A 30 -1.49 0.55 -9.28
CA HIS A 30 -0.80 -0.52 -8.55
C HIS A 30 0.22 -0.01 -7.51
N VAL A 31 0.05 1.22 -7.02
CA VAL A 31 0.86 1.81 -5.94
C VAL A 31 -0.05 2.25 -4.80
N ILE A 32 0.49 2.21 -3.58
CA ILE A 32 -0.16 2.81 -2.42
C ILE A 32 -0.23 4.34 -2.56
N LEU A 33 -1.39 4.91 -2.26
CA LEU A 33 -1.65 6.34 -2.35
C LEU A 33 -1.68 6.98 -0.95
N PRO A 34 -1.46 8.31 -0.86
CA PRO A 34 -1.58 9.04 0.39
C PRO A 34 -2.91 8.77 1.12
N PRO A 35 -2.89 8.60 2.45
CA PRO A 35 -1.87 9.09 3.38
C PRO A 35 -0.70 8.14 3.64
N ILE A 36 -0.64 6.95 3.05
CA ILE A 36 0.53 6.09 3.24
C ILE A 36 1.58 6.48 2.20
N ASN A 37 2.75 6.91 2.67
CA ASN A 37 3.89 7.25 1.83
C ASN A 37 4.44 5.99 1.17
N ALA A 38 4.56 6.03 -0.15
CA ALA A 38 5.03 4.90 -0.94
C ALA A 38 6.50 4.51 -0.64
N ASP A 39 7.28 5.40 -0.01
CA ASP A 39 8.63 5.13 0.46
C ASP A 39 8.68 4.32 1.77
N GLY A 40 7.51 4.07 2.39
CA GLY A 40 7.38 3.30 3.62
C GLY A 40 7.69 4.07 4.91
N THR A 41 7.78 5.40 4.85
CA THR A 41 8.13 6.25 6.01
C THR A 41 6.93 6.66 6.86
N SER A 42 5.69 6.26 6.51
CA SER A 42 4.51 6.66 7.28
C SER A 42 4.47 6.03 8.66
N VAL A 43 4.26 6.87 9.66
CA VAL A 43 4.10 6.51 11.07
C VAL A 43 2.78 7.09 11.58
N PHE A 44 1.91 6.19 12.02
CA PHE A 44 0.60 6.52 12.55
C PHE A 44 0.57 6.32 14.07
N LYS A 45 -0.38 7.02 14.70
CA LYS A 45 -0.70 6.81 16.11
C LYS A 45 -1.36 5.44 16.29
N GLN A 46 -0.89 4.63 17.23
CA GLN A 46 -1.52 3.36 17.58
C GLN A 46 -2.96 3.59 18.05
N GLY A 47 -3.87 2.74 17.58
CA GLY A 47 -5.30 2.84 17.86
C GLY A 47 -6.03 3.83 16.95
N SER A 48 -5.33 4.55 16.06
CA SER A 48 -5.98 5.29 14.98
C SER A 48 -6.39 4.36 13.84
N THR A 49 -7.23 4.87 12.95
CA THR A 49 -7.52 4.23 11.68
C THR A 49 -6.43 4.59 10.68
N VAL A 50 -6.12 3.69 9.75
CA VAL A 50 -5.17 3.93 8.66
C VAL A 50 -5.92 3.79 7.33
N PRO A 51 -6.14 4.89 6.58
CA PRO A 51 -6.76 4.83 5.26
C PRO A 51 -5.79 4.20 4.25
N VAL A 52 -6.01 2.93 3.92
CA VAL A 52 -5.26 2.24 2.86
C VAL A 52 -5.91 2.57 1.52
N LYS A 53 -5.19 3.27 0.64
CA LYS A 53 -5.72 3.71 -0.65
C LYS A 53 -4.86 3.24 -1.82
N PHE A 54 -5.50 2.83 -2.91
CA PHE A 54 -4.82 2.51 -4.16
C PHE A 54 -5.77 2.59 -5.35
N THR A 55 -5.22 2.58 -6.55
CA THR A 55 -6.00 2.48 -7.79
C THR A 55 -5.43 1.37 -8.66
N VAL A 56 -6.31 0.64 -9.33
CA VAL A 56 -5.96 -0.31 -10.39
C VAL A 56 -6.63 0.17 -11.66
N CYS A 57 -5.88 0.13 -12.76
CA CYS A 57 -6.37 0.59 -14.06
C CYS A 57 -6.37 -0.51 -15.11
N ASP A 58 -7.26 -0.35 -16.07
CA ASP A 58 -7.31 -1.19 -17.26
C ASP A 58 -6.20 -0.84 -18.25
N ALA A 59 -6.11 -1.61 -19.35
CA ALA A 59 -5.13 -1.38 -20.41
C ALA A 59 -5.30 -0.03 -21.13
N SER A 60 -6.45 0.62 -20.97
CA SER A 60 -6.73 1.96 -21.51
C SER A 60 -6.43 3.07 -20.50
N GLY A 61 -5.92 2.74 -19.31
CA GLY A 61 -5.56 3.69 -18.25
C GLY A 61 -6.75 4.17 -17.42
N ASN A 62 -7.92 3.54 -17.55
CA ASN A 62 -9.11 3.89 -16.78
C ASN A 62 -9.15 3.16 -15.44
N PRO A 63 -9.54 3.84 -14.35
CA PRO A 63 -9.66 3.25 -13.02
C PRO A 63 -10.79 2.21 -12.97
N ILE A 64 -10.49 1.02 -12.43
CA ILE A 64 -11.42 -0.11 -12.34
C ILE A 64 -12.15 -0.11 -11.00
N SER A 65 -13.47 0.09 -11.04
CA SER A 65 -14.36 0.09 -9.87
C SER A 65 -14.95 -1.29 -9.52
N LEU A 66 -14.81 -2.27 -10.41
CA LEU A 66 -15.40 -3.59 -10.25
C LEU A 66 -14.53 -4.47 -9.35
N ALA A 67 -15.02 -4.81 -8.15
CA ALA A 67 -14.28 -5.63 -7.18
C ALA A 67 -13.83 -6.98 -7.77
N SER A 68 -14.67 -7.63 -8.58
CA SER A 68 -14.35 -8.92 -9.21
C SER A 68 -13.31 -8.83 -10.33
N ALA A 69 -12.97 -7.63 -10.80
CA ALA A 69 -11.87 -7.40 -11.72
C ALA A 69 -10.56 -7.09 -10.97
N VAL A 70 -10.65 -6.55 -9.76
CA VAL A 70 -9.49 -6.12 -8.95
C VAL A 70 -9.01 -7.20 -8.00
N PHE A 71 -9.93 -7.97 -7.40
CA PHE A 71 -9.62 -8.98 -6.41
C PHE A 71 -9.92 -10.39 -6.95
N ALA A 72 -9.00 -11.32 -6.71
CA ALA A 72 -9.18 -12.72 -7.13
C ALA A 72 -10.34 -13.41 -6.41
N SER A 73 -10.62 -13.01 -5.16
CA SER A 73 -11.73 -13.55 -4.37
C SER A 73 -12.28 -12.49 -3.43
N GLY A 74 -13.61 -12.53 -3.23
CA GLY A 74 -14.32 -11.63 -2.32
C GLY A 74 -14.12 -10.14 -2.64
N ASN A 75 -13.87 -9.35 -1.59
CA ASN A 75 -13.75 -7.90 -1.66
C ASN A 75 -12.32 -7.40 -1.35
N GLY A 76 -11.32 -8.26 -1.58
CA GLY A 76 -9.92 -7.96 -1.27
C GLY A 76 -9.58 -8.08 0.22
N SER A 77 -8.29 -8.23 0.51
CA SER A 77 -7.79 -8.34 1.87
C SER A 77 -6.39 -7.75 2.00
N VAL A 78 -6.12 -7.12 3.13
CA VAL A 78 -4.77 -6.72 3.54
C VAL A 78 -4.14 -7.87 4.32
N THR A 79 -2.95 -8.30 3.92
CA THR A 79 -2.20 -9.38 4.60
C THR A 79 -0.92 -8.83 5.20
N LEU A 80 -0.65 -9.15 6.47
CA LEU A 80 0.62 -8.85 7.14
C LEU A 80 1.71 -9.78 6.61
N ILE A 81 2.86 -9.23 6.24
CA ILE A 81 4.02 -9.99 5.74
C ILE A 81 5.08 -10.11 6.83
N THR A 82 5.47 -8.97 7.40
CA THR A 82 6.53 -8.91 8.40
C THR A 82 6.26 -7.83 9.42
N THR A 83 6.80 -8.04 10.61
CA THR A 83 6.80 -7.08 11.71
C THR A 83 8.23 -6.92 12.21
N VAL A 84 8.69 -5.68 12.27
CA VAL A 84 10.01 -5.32 12.77
C VAL A 84 9.82 -4.50 14.03
N ARG A 85 10.52 -4.87 15.11
CA ARG A 85 10.50 -4.09 16.34
C ARG A 85 11.32 -2.82 16.14
N GLY A 86 10.74 -1.69 16.52
CA GLY A 86 11.32 -0.36 16.35
C GLY A 86 10.61 0.42 15.26
N THR A 87 10.21 1.64 15.61
CA THR A 87 9.81 2.69 14.68
C THR A 87 10.63 3.92 15.03
N VAL A 88 11.57 4.27 14.15
CA VAL A 88 12.58 5.30 14.41
C VAL A 88 11.94 6.69 14.34
N ASP A 89 11.02 6.90 13.41
CA ASP A 89 10.40 8.19 13.17
C ASP A 89 9.27 8.53 14.16
N ASN A 90 8.98 9.82 14.28
CA ASN A 90 7.80 10.31 15.01
C ASN A 90 6.54 10.15 14.16
N ILE A 91 5.37 10.25 14.81
CA ILE A 91 4.08 10.30 14.09
C ILE A 91 4.17 11.44 13.07
N ASN A 92 4.09 11.09 11.79
CA ASN A 92 4.15 12.02 10.65
C ASN A 92 2.87 11.99 9.82
N GLU A 93 1.94 11.10 10.13
CA GLU A 93 0.61 11.05 9.53
C GLU A 93 -0.48 11.62 10.43
N THR A 94 -1.56 12.07 9.81
CA THR A 94 -2.73 12.56 10.55
C THR A 94 -3.36 11.43 11.35
N THR A 95 -3.89 11.73 12.54
CA THR A 95 -4.69 10.77 13.30
C THR A 95 -6.08 10.69 12.68
N TYR A 96 -6.45 9.51 12.16
CA TYR A 96 -7.78 9.23 11.65
C TYR A 96 -8.59 8.47 12.70
N ASN A 97 -9.87 8.83 12.84
CA ASN A 97 -10.82 8.15 13.74
C ASN A 97 -12.03 7.61 12.94
N ASP A 98 -11.84 7.38 11.65
CA ASP A 98 -12.87 6.81 10.79
C ASP A 98 -13.25 5.41 11.28
N ILE A 99 -14.51 5.04 11.06
CA ILE A 99 -15.00 3.69 11.36
C ILE A 99 -14.19 2.69 10.51
N PRO A 100 -13.58 1.66 11.11
CA PRO A 100 -12.88 0.63 10.36
C PRO A 100 -13.79 -0.09 9.37
N ASP A 101 -13.30 -0.31 8.17
CA ASP A 101 -14.03 -1.00 7.12
C ASP A 101 -13.95 -2.52 7.31
N SER A 102 -14.97 -3.25 6.85
CA SER A 102 -14.95 -4.73 6.79
C SER A 102 -14.40 -5.27 5.46
N ALA A 103 -14.31 -4.42 4.43
CA ALA A 103 -13.85 -4.75 3.08
C ALA A 103 -13.41 -3.48 2.34
N PHE A 104 -12.65 -3.63 1.25
CA PHE A 104 -12.34 -2.49 0.38
C PHE A 104 -13.62 -1.92 -0.24
N ARG A 105 -13.72 -0.59 -0.24
CA ARG A 105 -14.81 0.15 -0.88
C ARG A 105 -14.27 1.06 -1.98
N TRP A 106 -15.04 1.21 -3.04
CA TRP A 106 -14.71 2.12 -4.13
C TRP A 106 -15.19 3.54 -3.81
N SER A 107 -14.34 4.55 -4.01
CA SER A 107 -14.69 5.95 -3.89
C SER A 107 -13.76 6.81 -4.75
N THR A 108 -14.34 7.72 -5.56
CA THR A 108 -13.58 8.76 -6.28
C THR A 108 -12.35 8.22 -7.04
N ASN A 109 -12.57 7.17 -7.85
CA ASN A 109 -11.53 6.50 -8.65
C ASN A 109 -10.44 5.77 -7.86
N GLN A 110 -10.69 5.46 -6.59
CA GLN A 110 -9.75 4.77 -5.72
C GLN A 110 -10.46 3.71 -4.89
N TRP A 111 -9.74 2.63 -4.58
CA TRP A 111 -10.11 1.70 -3.54
C TRP A 111 -9.62 2.22 -2.20
N ILE A 112 -10.48 2.16 -1.19
CA ILE A 112 -10.20 2.62 0.16
C ILE A 112 -10.54 1.51 1.14
N PHE A 113 -9.67 1.29 2.12
CA PHE A 113 -9.94 0.46 3.29
C PHE A 113 -9.42 1.14 4.54
N ASN A 114 -10.35 1.51 5.42
CA ASN A 114 -10.05 2.06 6.72
C ASN A 114 -9.60 0.94 7.66
N MET A 115 -8.30 0.70 7.73
CA MET A 115 -7.71 -0.38 8.52
C MET A 115 -7.64 0.00 10.00
N ALA A 116 -8.19 -0.83 10.88
CA ALA A 116 -8.01 -0.69 12.32
C ALA A 116 -6.57 -1.06 12.73
N THR A 117 -6.00 -0.30 13.67
CA THR A 117 -4.65 -0.57 14.21
C THR A 117 -4.64 -0.93 15.69
N SER A 118 -5.82 -1.15 16.29
CA SER A 118 -5.97 -1.42 17.73
C SER A 118 -5.24 -2.70 18.17
N ASN A 119 -5.09 -3.68 17.28
CA ASN A 119 -4.35 -4.92 17.50
C ASN A 119 -2.85 -4.81 17.16
N LEU A 120 -2.38 -3.66 16.67
CA LEU A 120 -0.97 -3.43 16.37
C LEU A 120 -0.24 -2.89 17.61
N VAL A 121 1.01 -3.30 17.76
CA VAL A 121 1.87 -2.97 18.90
C VAL A 121 2.62 -1.68 18.61
N LYS A 122 2.54 -0.73 19.55
CA LYS A 122 3.30 0.51 19.54
C LYS A 122 4.81 0.25 19.50
N GLY A 123 5.53 1.09 18.75
CA GLY A 123 6.97 0.98 18.53
C GLY A 123 7.36 -0.16 17.60
N SER A 124 6.46 -0.59 16.70
CA SER A 124 6.71 -1.62 15.70
C SER A 124 6.37 -1.12 14.31
N THR A 125 7.14 -1.58 13.33
CA THR A 125 6.96 -1.29 11.91
C THR A 125 6.41 -2.54 11.21
N TYR A 126 5.34 -2.36 10.45
CA TYR A 126 4.59 -3.43 9.81
C TYR A 126 4.63 -3.27 8.31
N GLN A 127 4.91 -4.37 7.60
CA GLN A 127 4.79 -4.43 6.15
C GLN A 127 3.59 -5.28 5.76
N PHE A 128 2.74 -4.73 4.92
CA PHE A 128 1.53 -5.37 4.42
C PHE A 128 1.58 -5.53 2.91
N ARG A 129 0.74 -6.44 2.40
CA ARG A 129 0.42 -6.55 0.98
C ARG A 129 -1.07 -6.63 0.73
N ILE A 130 -1.45 -6.21 -0.46
CA ILE A 130 -2.77 -6.41 -1.07
C ILE A 130 -2.55 -7.28 -2.30
N ALA A 131 -3.23 -8.42 -2.35
CA ALA A 131 -3.19 -9.31 -3.51
C ALA A 131 -4.23 -8.87 -4.55
N LEU A 132 -3.79 -8.70 -5.80
CA LEU A 132 -4.64 -8.35 -6.92
C LEU A 132 -4.96 -9.58 -7.78
N LYS A 133 -6.04 -9.49 -8.55
CA LYS A 133 -6.51 -10.58 -9.42
C LYS A 133 -5.52 -10.94 -10.52
N ASP A 134 -4.74 -9.97 -10.99
CA ASP A 134 -3.70 -10.15 -12.01
C ASP A 134 -2.45 -10.90 -11.50
N GLY A 135 -2.45 -11.31 -10.23
CA GLY A 135 -1.33 -12.01 -9.58
C GLY A 135 -0.26 -11.06 -9.03
N SER A 136 -0.41 -9.75 -9.22
CA SER A 136 0.48 -8.75 -8.64
C SER A 136 0.12 -8.41 -7.19
N PHE A 137 1.02 -7.69 -6.52
CA PHE A 137 0.85 -7.25 -5.15
C PHE A 137 1.14 -5.77 -5.01
N ILE A 138 0.33 -5.08 -4.21
CA ILE A 138 0.65 -3.73 -3.72
C ILE A 138 1.21 -3.88 -2.32
N TYR A 139 2.43 -3.40 -2.10
CA TYR A 139 3.10 -3.40 -0.80
C TYR A 139 3.01 -2.03 -0.16
N PHE A 140 2.89 -2.00 1.16
CA PHE A 140 3.02 -0.77 1.93
C PHE A 140 3.53 -1.06 3.34
N THR A 141 4.17 -0.06 3.93
CA THR A 141 4.78 -0.14 5.26
C THR A 141 4.21 0.97 6.13
N ILE A 142 3.90 0.65 7.39
CA ILE A 142 3.49 1.62 8.40
C ILE A 142 4.21 1.37 9.73
N GLY A 143 4.66 2.44 10.37
CA GLY A 143 5.13 2.43 11.76
C GLY A 143 4.01 2.78 12.74
N MET A 144 3.99 2.14 13.91
CA MET A 144 3.03 2.43 14.98
C MET A 144 3.71 3.17 16.13
N LYS A 145 3.15 4.30 16.57
CA LYS A 145 3.66 5.06 17.73
C LYS A 145 2.61 5.52 18.72
#